data_AF-A0A8H5GD19-F1
#
_entry.id   AF-A0A8H5GD19-F1
#
_cell.length_a   1.000
_cell.length_b   1.000
_cell.length_c   1.000
_cell.angle_alpha   90.00
_cell.angle_beta   90.00
_cell.angle_gamma   90.00
#
_symmetry.space_group_name_H-M   'P 1'
#
loop_
_entity.id
_entity.type
_entity.pdbx_description
1 polymer ?
#
loop_
_entity_poly.entity_id
_entity_poly.type
_entity_poly.pdbx_seq_one_letter_code
_entity_poly.pdbx_strand_id
1 'polypeptide(L)'
;MSVAKQVGEEMKCKLGSTVGYAIRFEDCTSADTKIKYMTDGVLLRESLNEGDLDRYSVIILNEAHERSLSTDVLMGLLRKILSRRRDLKLIVTSATMNAEKFSYFYGTAPCFTIPGRTFPVENFHAKSPCKDYVDSAVKQVLQIHLSLPPGDILVFMTGQEDIEITCQVTQERLDQLDEPSPLAVLPIYSQMPQAADLQAKIFEATSDGQQKVIVATNIAETSLTVDGIIHVVDAGYSKLKVYNPKVGMDVLQITPISRKQIVLDEARLTENPVDRLSCFEIGCADPKNGKTDDNLQKSGAAAFRSTDKCNIPLDPQVRRRAKKTELLGQLR
;
A
#
# COMPACT_ATOMS: atom_id res chain seq x y z
N MET A 1 14.23 6.89 1.33
CA MET A 1 15.11 7.81 2.08
C MET A 1 15.19 7.41 3.55
N SER A 2 14.05 7.34 4.27
CA SER A 2 13.97 6.90 5.68
C SER A 2 14.76 5.62 5.97
N VAL A 3 14.52 4.55 5.21
CA VAL A 3 15.22 3.25 5.38
C VAL A 3 16.74 3.38 5.24
N ALA A 4 17.22 4.16 4.27
CA ALA A 4 18.66 4.38 4.09
C ALA A 4 19.28 5.13 5.27
N LYS A 5 18.54 6.09 5.85
CA LYS A 5 18.97 6.80 7.06
C LYS A 5 19.05 5.86 8.25
N GLN A 6 18.01 5.05 8.49
CA GLN A 6 17.98 4.06 9.57
C GLN A 6 19.12 3.05 9.46
N VAL A 7 19.33 2.46 8.28
CA VAL A 7 20.45 1.52 8.06
C VAL A 7 21.80 2.23 8.23
N GLY A 8 21.89 3.50 7.86
CA GLY A 8 23.07 4.33 8.14
C GLY A 8 23.35 4.45 9.64
N GLU A 9 22.32 4.72 10.44
CA GLU A 9 22.38 4.82 11.91
C GLU A 9 22.75 3.47 12.55
N GLU A 10 22.12 2.37 12.14
CA GLU A 10 22.43 1.01 12.61
C GLU A 10 23.87 0.59 12.29
N MET A 11 24.35 0.96 11.10
CA MET A 11 25.72 0.72 10.65
C MET A 11 26.72 1.76 11.19
N LYS A 12 26.26 2.74 12.00
CA LYS A 12 27.07 3.84 12.56
C LYS A 12 27.87 4.59 11.50
N CYS A 13 27.28 4.80 10.32
CA CYS A 13 27.90 5.53 9.22
C CYS A 13 27.10 6.78 8.83
N LYS A 14 27.79 7.77 8.28
CA LYS A 14 27.13 8.99 7.80
C LYS A 14 26.38 8.67 6.51
N LEU A 15 25.13 9.09 6.40
CA LEU A 15 24.36 8.97 5.16
C LEU A 15 25.12 9.64 3.99
N GLY A 16 25.22 8.95 2.86
CA GLY A 16 26.01 9.33 1.69
C GLY A 16 27.45 8.82 1.70
N SER A 17 27.93 8.23 2.80
CA SER A 17 29.20 7.47 2.84
C SER A 17 28.94 6.02 2.45
N THR A 18 29.15 5.04 3.34
CA THR A 18 28.95 3.60 3.08
C THR A 18 27.51 3.26 2.67
N VAL A 19 26.52 3.91 3.30
CA VAL A 19 25.10 3.80 2.96
C VAL A 19 24.65 5.11 2.33
N GLY A 20 24.02 5.03 1.16
CA GLY A 20 23.50 6.19 0.44
C GLY A 20 22.15 5.90 -0.20
N TYR A 21 21.53 6.93 -0.77
CA TYR A 21 20.30 6.78 -1.54
C TYR A 21 20.28 7.63 -2.81
N ALA A 22 19.52 7.20 -3.80
CA ALA A 22 19.21 7.98 -4.99
C ALA A 22 17.72 7.90 -5.31
N ILE A 23 17.09 9.07 -5.38
CA ILE A 23 15.71 9.24 -5.80
C ILE A 23 15.64 10.23 -6.97
N ARG A 24 14.45 10.48 -7.49
CA ARG A 24 14.31 11.43 -8.59
C ARG A 24 14.73 12.83 -8.13
N PHE A 25 15.68 13.42 -8.85
CA PHE A 25 16.23 14.78 -8.61
C PHE A 25 17.14 14.92 -7.39
N GLU A 26 17.44 13.83 -6.68
CA GLU A 26 18.28 13.87 -5.49
C GLU A 26 19.12 12.60 -5.40
N ASP A 27 20.43 12.78 -5.30
CA ASP A 27 21.41 11.69 -5.16
C ASP A 27 22.34 12.00 -3.98
N CYS A 28 22.23 11.18 -2.94
CA CYS A 28 23.06 11.22 -1.75
C CYS A 28 23.95 9.97 -1.72
N THR A 29 24.89 9.91 -2.66
CA THR A 29 25.90 8.84 -2.76
C THR A 29 27.28 9.43 -3.01
N SER A 30 28.32 8.65 -2.73
CA SER A 30 29.72 9.00 -2.96
C SER A 30 30.49 7.80 -3.52
N ALA A 31 31.76 7.99 -3.85
CA ALA A 31 32.64 6.90 -4.28
C ALA A 31 32.80 5.80 -3.20
N ASP A 32 32.56 6.14 -1.93
CA ASP A 32 32.65 5.22 -0.80
C ASP A 32 31.36 4.42 -0.58
N THR A 33 30.27 4.76 -1.28
CA THR A 33 28.97 4.08 -1.12
C THR A 33 29.04 2.62 -1.57
N LYS A 34 28.65 1.73 -0.66
CA LYS A 34 28.58 0.28 -0.88
C LYS A 34 27.15 -0.22 -0.92
N ILE A 35 26.24 0.41 -0.17
CA ILE A 35 24.82 0.09 -0.14
C ILE A 35 24.05 1.31 -0.64
N LYS A 36 23.40 1.17 -1.81
CA LYS A 36 22.63 2.24 -2.44
C LYS A 36 21.16 1.88 -2.44
N TYR A 37 20.36 2.61 -1.68
CA TYR A 37 18.89 2.54 -1.74
C TYR A 37 18.39 3.43 -2.87
N MET A 38 17.58 2.91 -3.78
CA MET A 38 17.06 3.74 -4.86
C MET A 38 15.66 3.35 -5.27
N THR A 39 14.95 4.27 -5.92
CA THR A 39 13.66 3.93 -6.53
C THR A 39 13.87 3.08 -7.79
N ASP A 40 12.90 2.23 -8.07
CA ASP A 40 12.83 1.41 -9.29
C ASP A 40 13.09 2.23 -10.58
N GLY A 41 12.55 3.45 -10.66
CA GLY A 41 12.74 4.36 -11.78
C GLY A 41 14.16 4.90 -11.93
N VAL A 42 14.92 5.05 -10.83
CA VAL A 42 16.34 5.43 -10.89
C VAL A 42 17.17 4.28 -11.44
N LEU A 43 16.96 3.06 -10.92
CA LEU A 43 17.67 1.88 -11.40
C LEU A 43 17.34 1.58 -12.87
N LEU A 44 16.07 1.74 -13.27
CA LEU A 44 15.66 1.61 -14.66
C LEU A 44 16.39 2.63 -15.55
N ARG A 45 16.52 3.89 -15.11
CA ARG A 45 17.26 4.91 -15.84
C ARG A 45 18.75 4.57 -15.95
N GLU A 46 19.37 4.09 -14.88
CA GLU A 46 20.77 3.63 -14.91
C GLU A 46 20.95 2.50 -15.93
N SER A 47 20.01 1.56 -16.01
CA SER A 47 20.05 0.45 -16.97
C SER A 47 19.96 0.88 -18.44
N LEU A 48 19.43 2.09 -18.72
CA LEU A 48 19.41 2.65 -20.07
C LEU A 48 20.79 3.15 -20.50
N ASN A 49 21.61 3.59 -19.54
CA ASN A 49 22.97 4.06 -19.80
C ASN A 49 23.98 2.89 -19.73
N GLU A 50 23.81 2.00 -18.76
CA GLU A 50 24.68 0.87 -18.48
C GLU A 50 23.89 -0.44 -18.62
N GLY A 51 23.86 -0.99 -19.83
CA GLY A 51 22.98 -2.12 -20.19
C GLY A 51 23.20 -3.42 -19.40
N ASP A 52 24.39 -3.60 -18.83
CA ASP A 52 24.76 -4.77 -18.01
C ASP A 52 24.90 -4.45 -16.52
N LEU A 53 24.69 -3.19 -16.10
CA LEU A 53 24.71 -2.75 -14.69
C LEU A 53 25.99 -3.16 -13.94
N ASP A 54 27.16 -2.97 -14.57
CA ASP A 54 28.47 -3.46 -14.10
C ASP A 54 28.89 -2.91 -12.72
N ARG A 55 28.33 -1.78 -12.30
CA ARG A 55 28.55 -1.19 -10.98
C ARG A 55 28.02 -2.06 -9.83
N TYR A 56 27.09 -2.96 -10.11
CA TYR A 56 26.41 -3.76 -9.09
C TYR A 56 26.82 -5.22 -9.20
N SER A 57 27.15 -5.81 -8.04
CA SER A 57 27.36 -7.25 -7.87
C SER A 57 26.11 -7.96 -7.33
N VAL A 58 25.25 -7.23 -6.61
CA VAL A 58 23.98 -7.72 -6.07
C VAL A 58 22.92 -6.65 -6.25
N ILE A 59 21.75 -7.05 -6.74
CA ILE A 59 20.55 -6.20 -6.80
C ILE A 59 19.46 -6.86 -5.96
N ILE A 60 18.83 -6.06 -5.10
CA ILE A 60 17.68 -6.47 -4.31
C ILE A 60 16.46 -5.68 -4.80
N LEU A 61 15.50 -6.38 -5.39
CA LEU A 61 14.20 -5.80 -5.73
C LEU A 61 13.27 -5.97 -4.54
N ASN A 62 13.01 -4.86 -3.85
CA ASN A 62 12.10 -4.83 -2.71
C ASN A 62 10.64 -4.61 -3.13
N GLU A 63 9.70 -5.14 -2.35
CA GLU A 63 8.26 -5.03 -2.56
C GLU A 63 7.78 -5.35 -3.97
N ALA A 64 8.30 -6.44 -4.56
CA ALA A 64 7.88 -6.88 -5.90
C ALA A 64 6.38 -7.20 -5.99
N HIS A 65 5.70 -7.32 -4.84
CA HIS A 65 4.26 -7.52 -4.74
C HIS A 65 3.43 -6.28 -5.12
N GLU A 66 3.98 -5.06 -5.06
CA GLU A 66 3.30 -3.83 -5.48
C GLU A 66 3.09 -3.75 -7.00
N ARG A 67 3.84 -4.56 -7.78
CA ARG A 67 3.73 -4.67 -9.25
C ARG A 67 3.70 -3.32 -9.98
N SER A 68 4.58 -2.39 -9.57
CA SER A 68 4.78 -1.14 -10.30
C SER A 68 5.23 -1.41 -11.74
N LEU A 69 4.87 -0.52 -12.67
CA LEU A 69 5.30 -0.64 -14.07
C LEU A 69 6.82 -0.70 -14.20
N SER A 70 7.53 0.15 -13.46
CA SER A 70 8.99 0.20 -13.47
C SER A 70 9.59 -1.11 -12.96
N THR A 71 9.04 -1.69 -11.88
CA THR A 71 9.49 -2.98 -11.34
C THR A 71 9.25 -4.11 -12.32
N ASP A 72 8.09 -4.17 -12.98
CA ASP A 72 7.79 -5.19 -13.98
C ASP A 72 8.73 -5.13 -15.19
N VAL A 73 9.02 -3.93 -15.69
CA VAL A 73 10.00 -3.72 -16.78
C VAL A 73 11.40 -4.13 -16.32
N LEU A 74 11.79 -3.70 -15.11
CA LEU A 74 13.11 -4.00 -14.55
C LEU A 74 13.31 -5.51 -14.33
N MET A 75 12.28 -6.23 -13.86
CA MET A 75 12.33 -7.68 -13.74
C MET A 75 12.64 -8.37 -15.08
N GLY A 76 12.00 -7.90 -16.16
CA GLY A 76 12.26 -8.38 -17.52
C GLY A 76 13.68 -8.08 -18.01
N LEU A 77 14.19 -6.89 -17.72
CA LEU A 77 15.57 -6.50 -18.05
C LEU A 77 16.59 -7.32 -17.27
N LEU A 78 16.43 -7.44 -15.96
CA LEU A 78 17.33 -8.20 -15.09
C LEU A 78 17.37 -9.68 -15.46
N ARG A 79 16.25 -10.27 -15.88
CA ARG A 79 16.24 -11.65 -16.41
C ARG A 79 17.16 -11.81 -17.62
N LYS A 80 17.23 -10.80 -18.50
CA LYS A 80 18.15 -10.79 -19.66
C LYS A 80 19.60 -10.54 -19.24
N ILE A 81 19.84 -9.72 -18.22
CA ILE A 81 21.20 -9.46 -17.72
C ILE A 81 21.76 -10.70 -17.03
N LEU A 82 20.97 -11.36 -16.16
CA LEU A 82 21.35 -12.58 -15.44
C LEU A 82 21.69 -13.77 -16.36
N SER A 83 21.17 -13.80 -17.59
CA SER A 83 21.57 -14.84 -18.56
C SER A 83 22.97 -14.60 -19.14
N ARG A 84 23.48 -13.37 -19.10
CA ARG A 84 24.82 -12.97 -19.57
C ARG A 84 25.83 -12.88 -18.43
N ARG A 85 25.44 -12.29 -17.31
CA ARG A 85 26.27 -12.04 -16.12
C ARG A 85 26.03 -13.10 -15.05
N ARG A 86 27.02 -13.98 -14.87
CA ARG A 86 27.01 -15.01 -13.81
C ARG A 86 27.49 -14.50 -12.45
N ASP A 87 28.16 -13.36 -12.44
CA ASP A 87 28.68 -12.68 -11.26
C ASP A 87 27.61 -11.84 -10.53
N LEU A 88 26.58 -11.38 -11.25
CA LEU A 88 25.47 -10.62 -10.69
C LEU A 88 24.48 -11.54 -9.95
N LYS A 89 24.16 -11.19 -8.70
CA LYS A 89 23.10 -11.86 -7.91
C LYS A 89 21.85 -11.00 -7.86
N LEU A 90 20.68 -11.63 -7.96
CA LEU A 90 19.38 -11.00 -7.80
C LEU A 90 18.63 -11.60 -6.62
N ILE A 91 18.14 -10.75 -5.73
CA ILE A 91 17.20 -11.11 -4.67
C ILE A 91 15.90 -10.36 -4.95
N VAL A 92 14.77 -11.07 -4.91
CA VAL A 92 13.44 -10.49 -5.04
C VAL A 92 12.71 -10.74 -3.73
N THR A 93 12.32 -9.68 -3.04
CA THR A 93 11.55 -9.75 -1.80
C THR A 93 10.09 -9.34 -2.06
N SER A 94 9.18 -10.01 -1.35
CA SER A 94 7.73 -9.80 -1.47
C SER A 94 7.08 -10.19 -0.16
N ALA A 95 6.20 -9.33 0.37
CA ALA A 95 5.39 -9.62 1.55
C ALA A 95 4.26 -10.64 1.27
N THR A 96 3.88 -10.85 0.00
CA THR A 96 2.75 -11.75 -0.34
C THR A 96 3.17 -13.20 -0.55
N MET A 97 2.25 -14.13 -0.28
CA MET A 97 2.42 -15.59 -0.45
C MET A 97 2.65 -16.07 -1.90
N ASN A 98 2.73 -15.18 -2.90
CA ASN A 98 2.88 -15.58 -4.30
C ASN A 98 4.34 -15.60 -4.79
N ALA A 99 5.27 -16.04 -3.94
CA ALA A 99 6.69 -16.18 -4.27
C ALA A 99 6.92 -17.15 -5.46
N GLU A 100 6.04 -18.14 -5.63
CA GLU A 100 6.14 -19.15 -6.69
C GLU A 100 6.09 -18.55 -8.10
N LYS A 101 5.27 -17.51 -8.34
CA LYS A 101 5.22 -16.85 -9.65
C LYS A 101 6.55 -16.20 -10.01
N PHE A 102 7.20 -15.55 -9.03
CA PHE A 102 8.51 -14.95 -9.22
C PHE A 102 9.58 -16.01 -9.42
N SER A 103 9.53 -17.09 -8.62
CA SER A 103 10.42 -18.24 -8.79
C SER A 103 10.32 -18.81 -10.21
N TYR A 104 9.11 -19.10 -10.69
CA TYR A 104 8.88 -19.63 -12.03
C TYR A 104 9.38 -18.67 -13.11
N PHE A 105 9.14 -17.36 -12.97
CA PHE A 105 9.61 -16.34 -13.92
C PHE A 105 11.13 -16.33 -14.07
N TYR A 106 11.87 -16.57 -12.98
CA TYR A 106 13.33 -16.66 -12.95
C TYR A 106 13.87 -18.08 -13.11
N GLY A 107 13.08 -19.01 -13.65
CA GLY A 107 13.53 -20.37 -13.94
C GLY A 107 13.59 -21.25 -12.70
N THR A 108 12.51 -21.24 -11.90
CA THR A 108 12.37 -21.99 -10.64
C THR A 108 13.43 -21.66 -9.60
N ALA A 109 13.67 -20.35 -9.41
CA ALA A 109 14.62 -19.87 -8.41
C ALA A 109 14.22 -20.34 -6.98
N PRO A 110 15.18 -20.66 -6.10
CA PRO A 110 14.88 -21.06 -4.73
C PRO A 110 14.06 -20.01 -3.98
N CYS A 111 12.96 -20.42 -3.36
CA CYS A 111 12.17 -19.56 -2.48
C CYS A 111 12.59 -19.75 -1.03
N PHE A 112 12.85 -18.63 -0.35
CA PHE A 112 13.05 -18.60 1.09
C PHE A 112 11.88 -17.85 1.72
N THR A 113 11.17 -18.54 2.61
CA THR A 113 10.07 -17.94 3.39
C THR A 113 10.60 -17.68 4.79
N ILE A 114 10.64 -16.41 5.18
CA ILE A 114 10.88 -16.03 6.56
C ILE A 114 9.54 -16.17 7.29
N PRO A 115 9.42 -17.06 8.29
CA PRO A 115 8.19 -17.18 9.05
C PRO A 115 7.92 -15.86 9.76
N GLY A 116 6.79 -15.23 9.47
CA GLY A 116 6.34 -14.04 10.18
C GLY A 116 6.07 -14.37 11.64
N ARG A 117 6.34 -13.41 12.53
CA ARG A 117 5.79 -13.44 13.90
C ARG A 117 4.44 -12.77 13.86
N THR A 118 3.41 -13.49 13.43
CA THR A 118 2.04 -12.95 13.42
C THR A 118 1.37 -13.27 14.74
N PHE A 119 0.96 -12.23 15.47
CA PHE A 119 0.05 -12.38 16.60
C PHE A 119 -1.40 -12.46 16.08
N PRO A 120 -2.29 -13.19 16.76
CA PRO A 120 -3.68 -13.28 16.33
C PRO A 120 -4.34 -11.89 16.36
N VAL A 121 -4.89 -11.47 15.23
CA VAL A 121 -5.67 -10.23 15.09
C VAL A 121 -7.16 -10.57 15.08
N GLU A 122 -7.95 -9.88 15.90
CA GLU A 122 -9.41 -9.95 15.87
C GLU A 122 -9.95 -8.96 14.83
N ASN A 123 -10.65 -9.47 13.81
CA ASN A 123 -11.21 -8.66 12.73
C ASN A 123 -12.69 -8.35 12.99
N PHE A 124 -13.03 -7.07 12.88
CA PHE A 124 -14.37 -6.55 13.01
C PHE A 124 -14.79 -5.89 11.70
N HIS A 125 -15.95 -6.27 11.16
CA HIS A 125 -16.49 -5.69 9.93
C HIS A 125 -17.78 -4.93 10.18
N ALA A 126 -17.97 -3.81 9.49
CA ALA A 126 -19.22 -3.09 9.48
C ALA A 126 -20.38 -3.98 8.95
N LYS A 127 -21.46 -4.08 9.73
CA LYS A 127 -22.66 -4.88 9.37
C LYS A 127 -23.48 -4.27 8.24
N SER A 128 -23.31 -2.97 7.99
CA SER A 128 -24.06 -2.21 6.99
C SER A 128 -23.12 -1.29 6.21
N PRO A 129 -23.39 -1.07 4.91
CA PRO A 129 -22.61 -0.14 4.11
C PRO A 129 -22.57 1.24 4.75
N CYS A 130 -21.35 1.76 4.92
CA CYS A 130 -21.14 3.09 5.42
C CYS A 130 -21.36 4.12 4.31
N LYS A 131 -22.12 5.19 4.59
CA LYS A 131 -22.31 6.31 3.65
C LYS A 131 -21.18 7.35 3.76
N ASP A 132 -20.65 7.53 4.96
CA ASP A 132 -19.61 8.49 5.30
C ASP A 132 -18.52 7.78 6.10
N TYR A 133 -17.49 7.33 5.39
CA TYR A 133 -16.38 6.57 5.97
C TYR A 133 -15.53 7.43 6.90
N VAL A 134 -15.47 8.75 6.69
CA VAL A 134 -14.74 9.69 7.55
C VAL A 134 -15.42 9.76 8.92
N ASP A 135 -16.71 10.06 8.96
CA ASP A 135 -17.46 10.13 10.22
C ASP A 135 -17.43 8.80 10.99
N SER A 136 -17.52 7.68 10.26
CA SER A 136 -17.49 6.35 10.87
C SER A 136 -16.12 5.98 11.42
N ALA A 137 -15.03 6.41 10.76
CA ALA A 137 -13.69 6.21 11.30
C ALA A 137 -13.48 7.02 12.57
N VAL A 138 -13.92 8.28 12.60
CA VAL A 138 -13.85 9.09 13.82
C VAL A 138 -14.63 8.43 14.96
N LYS A 139 -15.85 7.94 14.70
CA LYS A 139 -16.64 7.21 15.71
C LYS A 139 -15.91 5.98 16.23
N GLN A 140 -15.30 5.21 15.33
CA GLN A 140 -14.56 4.00 15.68
C GLN A 140 -13.31 4.31 16.51
N VAL A 141 -12.56 5.36 16.14
CA VAL A 141 -11.38 5.83 16.88
C VAL A 141 -11.77 6.22 18.31
N LEU A 142 -12.83 7.02 18.47
CA LEU A 142 -13.31 7.43 19.79
C LEU A 142 -13.81 6.23 20.61
N GLN A 143 -14.50 5.29 19.98
CA GLN A 143 -14.95 4.06 20.65
C GLN A 143 -13.76 3.23 21.16
N ILE A 144 -12.71 3.07 20.34
CA ILE A 144 -11.48 2.38 20.73
C ILE A 144 -10.82 3.11 21.90
N HIS A 145 -10.61 4.42 21.78
CA HIS A 145 -9.97 5.24 22.80
C HIS A 145 -10.68 5.17 24.16
N LEU A 146 -12.02 5.15 24.17
CA LEU A 146 -12.81 5.19 25.41
C LEU A 146 -13.14 3.82 26.00
N SER A 147 -13.16 2.75 25.19
CA SER A 147 -13.71 1.44 25.60
C SER A 147 -12.71 0.29 25.57
N LEU A 148 -11.61 0.42 24.82
CA LEU A 148 -10.61 -0.64 24.66
C LEU A 148 -9.36 -0.36 25.51
N PRO A 149 -8.51 -1.39 25.75
CA PRO A 149 -7.24 -1.21 26.43
C PRO A 149 -6.35 -0.16 25.74
N PRO A 150 -5.45 0.50 26.49
CA PRO A 150 -4.57 1.51 25.92
C PRO A 150 -3.62 0.90 24.87
N GLY A 151 -3.50 1.57 23.73
CA GLY A 151 -2.66 1.15 22.60
C GLY A 151 -2.79 2.08 21.41
N ASP A 152 -1.71 2.34 20.67
CA ASP A 152 -1.78 3.33 19.60
C ASP A 152 -2.68 2.86 18.45
N ILE A 153 -3.36 3.81 17.82
CA ILE A 153 -4.37 3.58 16.77
C ILE A 153 -3.80 4.06 15.43
N LEU A 154 -3.83 3.18 14.42
CA LEU A 154 -3.52 3.54 13.04
C LEU A 154 -4.82 3.58 12.23
N VAL A 155 -5.08 4.69 11.54
CA VAL A 155 -6.29 4.90 10.75
C VAL A 155 -5.90 5.08 9.28
N PHE A 156 -6.44 4.25 8.39
CA PHE A 156 -6.22 4.37 6.95
C PHE A 156 -7.30 5.21 6.27
N MET A 157 -6.87 6.28 5.59
CA MET A 157 -7.70 7.24 4.86
C MET A 157 -7.23 7.41 3.41
N THR A 158 -8.13 7.91 2.54
CA THR A 158 -7.89 7.87 1.09
C THR A 158 -6.96 8.97 0.57
N GLY A 159 -6.77 10.07 1.32
CA GLY A 159 -5.92 11.17 0.92
C GLY A 159 -5.86 12.30 1.96
N GLN A 160 -5.12 13.36 1.61
CA GLN A 160 -4.82 14.47 2.51
C GLN A 160 -6.06 15.15 3.09
N GLU A 161 -7.04 15.50 2.25
CA GLU A 161 -8.26 16.18 2.69
C GLU A 161 -9.03 15.34 3.73
N ASP A 162 -9.21 14.05 3.46
CA ASP A 162 -9.84 13.11 4.39
C ASP A 162 -9.05 13.01 5.70
N ILE A 163 -7.72 12.97 5.63
CA ILE A 163 -6.84 12.92 6.81
C ILE A 163 -7.02 14.15 7.68
N GLU A 164 -6.95 15.34 7.09
CA GLU A 164 -7.06 16.61 7.81
C GLU A 164 -8.44 16.75 8.46
N ILE A 165 -9.51 16.42 7.74
CA ILE A 165 -10.88 16.42 8.28
C ILE A 165 -11.01 15.39 9.42
N THR A 166 -10.49 14.18 9.24
CA THR A 166 -10.53 13.14 10.29
C THR A 166 -9.81 13.61 11.55
N CYS A 167 -8.64 14.23 11.41
CA CYS A 167 -7.88 14.75 12.54
C CYS A 167 -8.65 15.86 13.26
N GLN A 168 -9.18 16.83 12.50
CA GLN A 168 -9.96 17.94 13.03
C GLN A 168 -11.20 17.46 13.78
N VAL A 169 -12.03 16.63 13.14
CA VAL A 169 -13.30 16.16 13.74
C VAL A 169 -13.04 15.23 14.93
N THR A 170 -11.94 14.47 14.92
CA THR A 170 -11.53 13.69 16.10
C THR A 170 -11.20 14.61 17.27
N GLN A 171 -10.39 15.64 17.05
CA GLN A 171 -10.03 16.60 18.10
C GLN A 171 -11.26 17.36 18.63
N GLU A 172 -12.11 17.87 17.73
CA GLU A 172 -13.34 18.58 18.11
C GLU A 172 -14.29 17.72 18.96
N ARG A 173 -14.36 16.42 18.69
CA ARG A 173 -15.18 15.50 19.48
C ARG A 173 -14.55 15.12 20.81
N LEU A 174 -13.22 15.05 20.88
CA LEU A 174 -12.51 14.85 22.14
C LEU A 174 -12.71 16.05 23.08
N ASP A 175 -12.62 17.27 22.55
CA ASP A 175 -12.77 18.50 23.33
C ASP A 175 -14.20 18.68 23.88
N GLN A 176 -15.19 17.94 23.35
CA GLN A 176 -16.56 17.91 23.84
C GLN A 176 -16.79 16.90 24.98
N LEU A 177 -15.82 16.03 25.26
CA LEU A 177 -15.90 15.08 26.36
C LEU A 177 -15.45 15.73 27.66
N ASP A 178 -16.08 15.35 28.78
CA ASP A 178 -15.66 15.77 30.11
C ASP A 178 -14.44 14.92 30.56
N GLU A 179 -13.29 15.58 30.75
CA GLU A 179 -12.02 14.97 31.19
C GLU A 179 -11.57 13.72 30.39
N PRO A 180 -11.43 13.80 29.04
CA PRO A 180 -10.93 12.67 28.26
C PRO A 180 -9.47 12.35 28.61
N SER A 181 -9.11 11.08 28.48
CA SER A 181 -7.71 10.69 28.50
C SER A 181 -6.97 11.39 27.35
N PRO A 182 -5.71 11.81 27.53
CA PRO A 182 -4.97 12.51 26.49
C PRO A 182 -4.78 11.62 25.26
N LEU A 183 -5.21 12.12 24.10
CA LEU A 183 -5.07 11.47 22.79
C LEU A 183 -4.33 12.42 21.84
N ALA A 184 -3.16 12.01 21.35
CA ALA A 184 -2.41 12.79 20.37
C ALA A 184 -2.81 12.38 18.94
N VAL A 185 -3.39 13.31 18.18
CA VAL A 185 -3.85 13.06 16.80
C VAL A 185 -2.81 13.57 15.79
N LEU A 186 -2.25 12.67 14.99
CA LEU A 186 -1.12 12.94 14.10
C LEU A 186 -1.44 12.54 12.64
N PRO A 187 -1.40 13.47 11.67
CA PRO A 187 -1.60 13.15 10.26
C PRO A 187 -0.30 12.63 9.60
N ILE A 188 -0.42 11.72 8.64
CA ILE A 188 0.69 11.35 7.75
C ILE A 188 0.29 11.10 6.30
N TYR A 189 0.89 11.87 5.38
CA TYR A 189 0.70 11.74 3.94
C TYR A 189 1.96 12.18 3.16
N SER A 190 2.09 11.74 1.91
CA SER A 190 3.32 11.84 1.10
C SER A 190 3.87 13.25 0.88
N GLN A 191 3.02 14.29 0.95
CA GLN A 191 3.41 15.68 0.70
C GLN A 191 3.79 16.45 1.98
N MET A 192 3.79 15.81 3.15
CA MET A 192 4.17 16.51 4.37
C MET A 192 5.65 16.96 4.32
N PRO A 193 5.95 18.23 4.66
CA PRO A 193 7.32 18.72 4.72
C PRO A 193 8.17 17.90 5.69
N GLN A 194 9.35 17.43 5.25
CA GLN A 194 10.32 16.74 6.11
C GLN A 194 10.85 17.62 7.27
N ALA A 195 10.71 18.95 7.13
CA ALA A 195 11.06 19.93 8.15
C ALA A 195 10.00 20.08 9.26
N ALA A 196 8.86 19.39 9.15
CA ALA A 196 7.89 19.37 10.22
C ALA A 196 8.35 18.37 11.30
N ASP A 197 8.71 18.87 12.48
CA ASP A 197 8.97 18.09 13.70
C ASP A 197 7.88 17.02 13.97
N LEU A 198 6.69 17.23 13.41
CA LEU A 198 5.56 16.30 13.43
C LEU A 198 5.87 14.91 12.87
N GLN A 199 6.68 14.77 11.81
CA GLN A 199 7.04 13.44 11.30
C GLN A 199 7.90 12.67 12.30
N ALA A 200 8.83 13.35 12.99
CA ALA A 200 9.65 12.71 14.02
C ALA A 200 8.79 12.23 15.20
N LYS A 201 7.80 13.03 15.63
CA LYS A 201 6.86 12.70 16.71
C LYS A 201 6.02 11.44 16.47
N ILE A 202 5.80 11.06 15.21
CA ILE A 202 5.10 9.81 14.85
C ILE A 202 5.92 8.60 15.28
N PHE A 203 7.25 8.68 15.15
CA PHE A 203 8.17 7.59 15.50
C PHE A 203 8.64 7.61 16.94
N GLU A 204 8.47 8.73 17.64
CA GLU A 204 8.81 8.79 19.06
C GLU A 204 7.88 7.87 19.83
N ALA A 205 8.44 7.03 20.71
CA ALA A 205 7.63 6.25 21.62
C ALA A 205 6.77 7.19 22.47
N THR A 206 5.55 6.76 22.79
CA THR A 206 4.68 7.49 23.71
C THR A 206 5.33 7.56 25.09
N SER A 207 5.97 8.69 25.41
CA SER A 207 6.30 9.05 26.79
C SER A 207 5.02 9.52 27.48
N ASP A 208 4.75 9.02 28.68
CA ASP A 208 3.69 9.47 29.61
C ASP A 208 2.27 8.88 29.42
N GLY A 209 2.13 7.72 28.76
CA GLY A 209 0.85 6.98 28.73
C GLY A 209 -0.25 7.64 27.89
N GLN A 210 0.10 8.62 27.07
CA GLN A 210 -0.84 9.30 26.15
C GLN A 210 -1.04 8.49 24.87
N GLN A 211 -2.20 7.89 24.67
CA GLN A 211 -2.47 7.14 23.46
C GLN A 211 -2.30 8.04 22.21
N LYS A 212 -1.77 7.49 21.12
CA LYS A 212 -1.64 8.20 19.84
C LYS A 212 -2.63 7.66 18.81
N VAL A 213 -3.12 8.55 17.96
CA VAL A 213 -3.87 8.22 16.75
C VAL A 213 -3.13 8.77 15.56
N ILE A 214 -2.70 7.88 14.68
CA ILE A 214 -2.02 8.23 13.44
C ILE A 214 -2.99 8.03 12.29
N VAL A 215 -3.30 9.10 11.57
CA VAL A 215 -4.19 9.07 10.41
C VAL A 215 -3.36 9.14 9.14
N ALA A 216 -3.32 8.02 8.41
CA ALA A 216 -2.37 7.78 7.33
C ALA A 216 -3.05 7.47 5.99
N THR A 217 -2.37 7.77 4.89
CA THR A 217 -2.65 7.06 3.63
C THR A 217 -1.96 5.70 3.63
N ASN A 218 -2.08 4.97 2.52
CA ASN A 218 -1.28 3.79 2.20
C ASN A 218 0.25 4.00 2.26
N ILE A 219 0.77 5.19 2.57
CA ILE A 219 2.19 5.37 2.86
C ILE A 219 2.62 4.57 4.11
N ALA A 220 1.73 4.41 5.09
CA ALA A 220 1.95 3.58 6.26
C ALA A 220 1.81 2.07 5.95
N GLU A 221 1.24 1.70 4.81
CA GLU A 221 1.09 0.29 4.43
C GLU A 221 2.43 -0.34 4.09
N THR A 222 3.32 0.36 3.37
CA THR A 222 4.57 -0.25 2.86
C THR A 222 5.85 0.49 3.24
N SER A 223 5.76 1.78 3.56
CA SER A 223 6.96 2.63 3.66
C SER A 223 7.34 3.05 5.09
N LEU A 224 6.49 2.75 6.08
CA LEU A 224 6.68 3.17 7.47
C LEU A 224 6.20 2.10 8.45
N THR A 225 7.06 1.69 9.38
CA THR A 225 6.65 0.93 10.58
C THR A 225 6.55 1.92 11.73
N VAL A 226 5.42 1.90 12.43
CA VAL A 226 5.23 2.66 13.66
C VAL A 226 5.11 1.67 14.81
N ASP A 227 6.00 1.80 15.79
CA ASP A 227 5.98 0.93 16.97
C ASP A 227 4.76 1.26 17.85
N GLY A 228 4.25 0.26 18.58
CA GLY A 228 3.18 0.48 19.56
C GLY A 228 1.74 0.47 19.02
N ILE A 229 1.51 0.28 17.71
CA ILE A 229 0.16 0.13 17.16
C ILE A 229 -0.49 -1.18 17.65
N ILE A 230 -1.68 -1.06 18.26
CA ILE A 230 -2.50 -2.19 18.75
C ILE A 230 -3.85 -2.26 18.02
N HIS A 231 -4.32 -1.13 17.52
CA HIS A 231 -5.59 -1.01 16.83
C HIS A 231 -5.41 -0.43 15.42
N VAL A 232 -5.97 -1.10 14.41
CA VAL A 232 -6.07 -0.57 13.05
C VAL A 232 -7.53 -0.30 12.72
N VAL A 233 -7.79 0.87 12.14
CA VAL A 233 -9.09 1.27 11.60
C VAL A 233 -8.92 1.53 10.11
N ASP A 234 -9.58 0.72 9.29
CA ASP A 234 -9.49 0.81 7.84
C ASP A 234 -10.81 1.32 7.26
N ALA A 235 -10.75 2.45 6.54
CA ALA A 235 -11.89 3.00 5.82
C ALA A 235 -12.37 2.07 4.69
N GLY A 236 -11.52 1.16 4.20
CA GLY A 236 -11.81 0.19 3.14
C GLY A 236 -11.69 0.76 1.72
N TYR A 237 -11.09 1.95 1.57
CA TYR A 237 -10.98 2.65 0.29
C TYR A 237 -9.56 3.16 0.05
N SER A 238 -9.12 3.14 -1.21
CA SER A 238 -7.86 3.74 -1.65
C SER A 238 -8.04 4.50 -2.97
N LYS A 239 -7.18 5.49 -3.21
CA LYS A 239 -7.12 6.19 -4.49
C LYS A 239 -6.19 5.43 -5.43
N LEU A 240 -6.75 4.82 -6.47
CA LEU A 240 -5.98 4.15 -7.52
C LEU A 240 -5.98 4.95 -8.81
N LYS A 241 -4.85 4.92 -9.51
CA LYS A 241 -4.70 5.50 -10.84
C LYS A 241 -5.25 4.51 -11.86
N VAL A 242 -6.36 4.87 -12.51
CA VAL A 242 -7.05 4.03 -13.51
C VAL A 242 -6.91 4.68 -14.88
N TYR A 243 -6.37 3.95 -15.85
CA TYR A 243 -6.29 4.39 -17.23
C TYR A 243 -7.63 4.16 -17.95
N ASN A 244 -8.21 5.22 -18.50
CA ASN A 244 -9.41 5.12 -19.34
C ASN A 244 -9.02 5.06 -20.83
N PRO A 245 -9.06 3.89 -21.49
CA PRO A 245 -8.59 3.75 -22.86
C PRO A 245 -9.45 4.48 -23.90
N LYS A 246 -10.71 4.79 -23.57
CA LYS A 246 -11.61 5.51 -24.49
C LYS A 246 -11.26 7.00 -24.55
N VAL A 247 -10.79 7.55 -23.43
CA VAL A 247 -10.42 8.97 -23.30
C VAL A 247 -8.91 9.15 -23.50
N GLY A 248 -8.12 8.09 -23.35
CA GLY A 248 -6.66 8.14 -23.46
C GLY A 248 -5.99 8.84 -22.28
N MET A 249 -6.66 8.88 -21.13
CA MET A 249 -6.21 9.62 -19.94
C MET A 249 -6.26 8.76 -18.69
N ASP A 250 -5.32 9.03 -17.80
CA ASP A 250 -5.31 8.50 -16.44
C ASP A 250 -6.23 9.33 -15.55
N VAL A 251 -7.04 8.66 -14.73
CA VAL A 251 -7.92 9.27 -13.73
C VAL A 251 -7.60 8.66 -12.36
N LEU A 252 -7.54 9.49 -11.32
CA LEU A 252 -7.49 9.00 -9.94
C LEU A 252 -8.92 8.74 -9.47
N GLN A 253 -9.21 7.49 -9.14
CA GLN A 253 -10.53 7.07 -8.69
C GLN A 253 -10.43 6.42 -7.32
N ILE A 254 -11.38 6.74 -6.44
CA ILE A 254 -11.53 6.05 -5.16
C ILE A 254 -12.15 4.68 -5.44
N THR A 255 -11.47 3.63 -5.00
CA THR A 255 -11.88 2.24 -5.19
C THR A 255 -11.79 1.48 -3.87
N PRO A 256 -12.64 0.45 -3.65
CA PRO A 256 -12.48 -0.45 -2.54
C PRO A 256 -11.09 -1.10 -2.55
N ILE A 257 -10.49 -1.29 -1.38
CA ILE A 257 -9.21 -1.97 -1.26
C ILE A 257 -9.33 -3.47 -1.56
N SER A 258 -8.22 -4.09 -1.95
CA SER A 258 -8.17 -5.53 -2.22
C SER A 258 -7.97 -6.33 -0.93
N ARG A 259 -8.28 -7.62 -0.94
CA ARG A 259 -8.00 -8.51 0.20
C ARG A 259 -6.52 -8.56 0.58
N LYS A 260 -5.61 -8.39 -0.39
CA LYS A 260 -4.17 -8.35 -0.13
C LYS A 260 -3.77 -7.10 0.65
N GLN A 261 -4.42 -5.99 0.37
CA GLN A 261 -4.23 -4.72 1.09
C GLN A 261 -4.59 -4.90 2.56
N ILE A 262 -5.78 -5.46 2.82
CA ILE A 262 -6.27 -5.72 4.20
C ILE A 262 -5.24 -6.55 4.98
N VAL A 263 -4.68 -7.60 4.37
CA VAL A 263 -3.66 -8.44 5.03
C VAL A 263 -2.37 -7.67 5.33
N LEU A 264 -1.98 -6.71 4.48
CA LEU A 264 -0.83 -5.85 4.72
C LEU A 264 -1.10 -4.85 5.86
N ASP A 265 -2.30 -4.30 5.91
CA ASP A 265 -2.74 -3.41 6.97
C ASP A 265 -2.80 -4.14 8.32
N GLU A 266 -3.32 -5.38 8.35
CA GLU A 266 -3.29 -6.27 9.52
C GLU A 266 -1.86 -6.61 9.97
N ALA A 267 -0.93 -6.79 9.02
CA ALA A 267 0.46 -7.11 9.36
C ALA A 267 1.15 -6.00 10.17
N ARG A 268 0.68 -4.75 10.08
CA ARG A 268 1.19 -3.62 10.88
C ARG A 268 0.91 -3.76 12.38
N LEU A 269 -0.12 -4.52 12.75
CA LEU A 269 -0.41 -4.87 14.15
C LEU A 269 0.56 -5.92 14.71
N THR A 270 1.14 -6.74 13.83
CA THR A 270 1.87 -7.95 14.25
C THR A 270 3.31 -7.71 14.72
N GLU A 271 3.78 -6.46 14.72
CA GLU A 271 5.11 -6.12 15.22
C GLU A 271 5.18 -6.05 16.76
N ASN A 272 4.02 -5.99 17.44
CA ASN A 272 3.94 -5.89 18.90
C ASN A 272 3.48 -7.19 19.58
N PRO A 273 4.18 -7.70 20.62
CA PRO A 273 3.88 -8.96 21.29
C PRO A 273 2.70 -8.90 22.28
N VAL A 274 1.68 -8.11 21.96
CA VAL A 274 0.51 -7.91 22.85
C VAL A 274 -0.52 -9.00 22.60
N ASP A 275 -1.16 -9.47 23.67
CA ASP A 275 -2.09 -10.61 23.65
C ASP A 275 -3.38 -10.39 22.82
N ARG A 276 -3.70 -9.13 22.45
CA ARG A 276 -4.89 -8.80 21.65
C ARG A 276 -4.65 -7.63 20.72
N LEU A 277 -4.69 -7.91 19.41
CA LEU A 277 -4.68 -6.93 18.34
C LEU A 277 -6.06 -6.88 17.69
N SER A 278 -6.49 -5.72 17.20
CA SER A 278 -7.81 -5.60 16.55
C SER A 278 -7.76 -4.76 15.28
N CYS A 279 -8.40 -5.27 14.23
CA CYS A 279 -8.61 -4.56 12.97
C CYS A 279 -10.10 -4.27 12.78
N PHE A 280 -10.45 -3.01 12.49
CA PHE A 280 -11.82 -2.58 12.24
C PHE A 280 -11.98 -2.10 10.80
N GLU A 281 -12.74 -2.84 10.00
CA GLU A 281 -13.06 -2.50 8.63
C GLU A 281 -14.41 -1.79 8.53
N ILE A 282 -14.39 -0.53 8.07
CA ILE A 282 -15.56 0.34 7.96
C ILE A 282 -16.21 0.20 6.57
N GLY A 283 -15.41 -0.01 5.54
CA GLY A 283 -15.85 -0.23 4.17
C GLY A 283 -16.39 -1.65 3.99
N CYS A 284 -17.68 -1.78 3.67
CA CYS A 284 -18.26 -3.09 3.40
C CYS A 284 -17.84 -3.56 1.99
N ALA A 285 -17.11 -4.67 1.89
CA ALA A 285 -17.05 -5.43 0.64
C ALA A 285 -18.49 -5.88 0.31
N ASP A 286 -19.03 -5.42 -0.82
CA ASP A 286 -20.41 -5.70 -1.23
C ASP A 286 -20.68 -7.22 -1.21
N PRO A 287 -21.53 -7.74 -0.30
CA PRO A 287 -21.72 -9.18 -0.12
C PRO A 287 -22.35 -9.86 -1.35
N LYS A 288 -22.90 -9.09 -2.29
CA LYS A 288 -23.49 -9.60 -3.54
C LYS A 288 -22.48 -9.80 -4.66
N ASN A 289 -21.32 -9.16 -4.57
CA ASN A 289 -20.19 -9.36 -5.49
C ASN A 289 -19.02 -9.89 -4.68
N GLY A 290 -19.10 -11.16 -4.25
CA GLY A 290 -18.05 -11.93 -3.55
C GLY A 290 -16.74 -12.12 -4.35
N LYS A 291 -16.35 -11.11 -5.12
CA LYS A 291 -15.06 -10.91 -5.75
C LYS A 291 -14.52 -9.58 -5.25
N THR A 292 -13.95 -9.57 -4.05
CA THR A 292 -12.75 -8.77 -3.85
C THR A 292 -11.74 -9.31 -4.85
N ASP A 293 -11.65 -8.67 -6.02
CA ASP A 293 -10.81 -9.17 -7.11
C ASP A 293 -9.36 -9.17 -6.61
N ASP A 294 -8.78 -10.37 -6.43
CA ASP A 294 -7.40 -10.58 -5.99
C ASP A 294 -6.33 -9.92 -6.91
N ASN A 295 -6.75 -9.30 -8.02
CA ASN A 295 -5.89 -8.74 -9.07
C ASN A 295 -6.42 -7.41 -9.66
N LEU A 296 -6.89 -6.47 -8.83
CA LEU A 296 -7.33 -5.15 -9.34
C LEU A 296 -6.21 -4.28 -9.95
N GLN A 297 -4.93 -4.68 -9.84
CA GLN A 297 -3.78 -3.98 -10.45
C GLN A 297 -3.57 -4.24 -11.96
N LYS A 298 -4.39 -5.09 -12.62
CA LYS A 298 -4.23 -5.37 -14.06
C LYS A 298 -4.86 -4.30 -14.97
N SER A 299 -4.34 -3.08 -14.94
CA SER A 299 -4.68 -2.05 -15.94
C SER A 299 -3.60 -0.99 -16.07
N GLY A 300 -2.32 -1.40 -16.08
CA GLY A 300 -1.18 -0.51 -16.34
C GLY A 300 -0.48 -0.71 -17.69
N ALA A 301 -0.52 -1.90 -18.29
CA ALA A 301 0.13 -2.13 -19.57
C ALA A 301 -0.48 -3.33 -20.33
N ALA A 302 -0.92 -3.06 -21.57
CA ALA A 302 -1.16 -3.99 -22.67
C ALA A 302 -1.73 -5.39 -22.33
N ALA A 303 -3.05 -5.55 -22.53
CA ALA A 303 -3.64 -6.85 -22.86
C ALA A 303 -4.49 -6.70 -24.12
N PHE A 304 -3.84 -6.79 -25.29
CA PHE A 304 -4.51 -7.09 -26.55
C PHE A 304 -4.39 -8.60 -26.81
N ARG A 305 -5.49 -9.18 -27.29
CA ARG A 305 -5.68 -10.54 -27.84
C ARG A 305 -5.79 -11.69 -26.83
N SER A 306 -7.03 -12.07 -26.53
CA SER A 306 -7.58 -13.28 -27.15
C SER A 306 -9.09 -13.12 -27.33
N THR A 307 -9.55 -13.34 -28.56
CA THR A 307 -10.94 -13.60 -28.87
C THR A 307 -11.29 -14.96 -28.31
N ASP A 308 -11.99 -15.02 -27.18
CA ASP A 308 -12.72 -16.23 -26.80
C ASP A 308 -14.18 -15.88 -26.53
N LYS A 309 -15.02 -16.43 -27.40
CA LYS A 309 -16.46 -16.38 -27.38
C LYS A 309 -16.96 -17.13 -26.13
N CYS A 310 -17.26 -16.44 -25.05
CA CYS A 310 -18.14 -17.00 -24.03
C CYS A 310 -19.60 -16.81 -24.45
N ASN A 311 -20.12 -17.85 -25.12
CA ASN A 311 -21.54 -18.12 -25.25
C ASN A 311 -22.14 -18.29 -23.85
N ILE A 312 -23.04 -17.39 -23.45
CA ILE A 312 -23.96 -17.62 -22.33
C ILE A 312 -25.37 -17.71 -22.96
N PRO A 313 -26.15 -18.79 -22.72
CA PRO A 313 -27.48 -18.92 -23.28
C PRO A 313 -28.43 -17.93 -22.59
N LEU A 314 -28.93 -16.96 -23.35
CA LEU A 314 -29.96 -16.02 -22.89
C LEU A 314 -31.36 -16.63 -23.05
N ASP A 315 -32.17 -16.45 -22.01
CA ASP A 315 -33.59 -16.77 -21.90
C ASP A 315 -34.41 -16.32 -23.15
N PRO A 316 -35.19 -17.22 -23.79
CA PRO A 316 -36.00 -16.91 -24.98
C PRO A 316 -37.05 -15.80 -24.81
N GLN A 317 -37.42 -15.42 -23.58
CA GLN A 317 -38.47 -14.43 -23.32
C GLN A 317 -37.97 -12.97 -23.41
N VAL A 318 -36.69 -12.71 -23.14
CA VAL A 318 -36.12 -11.34 -23.18
C VAL A 318 -35.85 -10.86 -24.62
N ARG A 319 -35.64 -11.79 -25.55
CA ARG A 319 -35.34 -11.49 -26.97
C ARG A 319 -36.51 -10.95 -27.77
N ARG A 320 -37.76 -11.08 -27.28
CA ARG A 320 -38.97 -10.61 -28.01
C ARG A 320 -39.43 -9.20 -27.64
N ARG A 321 -38.90 -8.58 -26.58
CA ARG A 321 -39.22 -7.18 -26.21
C ARG A 321 -38.25 -6.14 -26.78
N ALA A 322 -37.03 -6.53 -27.18
CA ALA A 322 -36.05 -5.59 -27.74
C ALA A 322 -36.18 -5.35 -29.25
N LYS A 323 -36.93 -6.17 -30.00
CA LYS A 323 -37.09 -6.02 -31.46
C LYS A 323 -38.30 -5.21 -31.92
N LYS A 324 -39.14 -4.71 -31.00
CA LYS A 324 -40.34 -3.91 -31.33
C LYS A 324 -40.16 -2.40 -31.15
N THR A 325 -39.03 -1.95 -30.59
CA THR A 325 -38.74 -0.54 -30.31
C THR A 325 -37.76 0.09 -31.33
N GLU A 326 -37.20 -0.70 -32.25
CA GLU A 326 -36.19 -0.23 -33.23
C GLU A 326 -36.73 -0.05 -34.66
N LEU A 327 -38.03 -0.29 -34.88
CA LEU A 327 -38.69 -0.19 -36.20
C LEU A 327 -39.72 0.96 -36.29
N LEU A 328 -39.80 1.84 -35.29
CA LEU A 328 -40.72 2.99 -35.27
C LEU A 328 -40.01 4.36 -35.15
N GLY A 329 -38.69 4.41 -35.27
CA GLY A 329 -37.89 5.64 -35.19
C GLY A 329 -37.36 6.18 -36.53
N GLN A 330 -37.65 5.53 -37.66
CA GLN A 330 -37.31 6.02 -38.99
C GLN A 330 -38.60 6.22 -39.80
N LEU A 331 -39.31 7.31 -39.50
CA LEU A 331 -40.27 8.01 -40.37
C LEU A 331 -40.92 9.15 -39.56
N ARG A 332 -40.16 10.26 -39.40
CA ARG A 332 -40.63 11.66 -39.34
C ARG A 332 -39.45 12.58 -39.09
#